data_AF-A0A0W0V931-F1
#
_entry.id   AF-A0A0W0V931-F1
#
_cell.length_a   1.000
_cell.length_b   1.000
_cell.length_c   1.000
_cell.angle_alpha   90.00
_cell.angle_beta   90.00
_cell.angle_gamma   90.00
#
_symmetry.space_group_name_H-M   'P 1'
#
loop_
_entity.id
_entity.type
_entity.pdbx_description
1 polymer ?
#
loop_
_entity_poly.entity_id
_entity_poly.type
_entity_poly.pdbx_seq_one_letter_code
_entity_poly.pdbx_strand_id
1 'polypeptide(L)'
;MTAETQKQRPISPRTVSAVFFAMFALLFLLFTKYTLLSLKDAALIPLLSSLLFSLILGLVLGALFGKALSKKGSWLRFFSWGLLMACLALIILSCVVFANFLLTPSSQQFHFQHWQDYLIFWGAILVTLALTIGTWLLPLTGLAALYFNKHFWPGLIAVEEQNQQKGDGDTSHE
;
A
#
# COMPACT_ATOMS: atom_id res chain seq x y z
N MET A 1 32.09 -22.84 -21.07
CA MET A 1 31.30 -22.47 -19.88
C MET A 1 30.01 -21.87 -20.39
N THR A 2 28.90 -22.60 -20.24
CA THR A 2 27.58 -22.29 -20.79
C THR A 2 27.00 -21.08 -20.07
N ALA A 3 26.85 -19.97 -20.78
CA ALA A 3 26.06 -18.85 -20.32
C ALA A 3 24.60 -19.30 -20.27
N GLU A 4 24.10 -19.58 -19.08
CA GLU A 4 22.68 -19.77 -18.80
C GLU A 4 21.93 -18.54 -19.31
N THR A 5 21.30 -18.67 -20.47
CA THR A 5 20.33 -17.71 -21.00
C THR A 5 19.26 -17.55 -19.93
N GLN A 6 19.34 -16.46 -19.14
CA GLN A 6 18.30 -16.07 -18.20
C GLN A 6 17.03 -15.82 -19.02
N LYS A 7 16.25 -16.88 -19.19
CA LYS A 7 14.90 -16.83 -19.74
C LYS A 7 14.12 -15.85 -18.86
N GLN A 8 13.96 -14.61 -19.35
CA GLN A 8 13.26 -13.55 -18.63
C GLN A 8 11.88 -14.10 -18.28
N ARG A 9 11.67 -14.37 -16.99
CA ARG A 9 10.40 -14.93 -16.52
C ARG A 9 9.33 -13.86 -16.74
N PRO A 10 8.15 -14.23 -17.26
CA PRO A 10 7.09 -13.29 -17.50
C PRO A 10 6.79 -12.51 -16.22
N ILE A 11 6.77 -11.19 -16.31
CA ILE A 11 6.63 -10.35 -15.14
C ILE A 11 5.30 -10.65 -14.43
N SER A 12 5.38 -11.10 -13.18
CA SER A 12 4.17 -11.46 -12.44
C SER A 12 3.41 -10.19 -12.01
N PRO A 13 2.11 -10.04 -12.33
CA PRO A 13 1.32 -8.85 -12.00
C PRO A 13 1.28 -8.57 -10.49
N ARG A 14 1.40 -9.61 -9.67
CA ARG A 14 1.44 -9.51 -8.21
C ARG A 14 2.72 -8.86 -7.70
N THR A 15 3.87 -9.16 -8.31
CA THR A 15 5.16 -8.60 -7.89
C THR A 15 5.23 -7.12 -8.23
N VAL A 16 4.80 -6.76 -9.44
CA VAL A 16 4.81 -5.36 -9.92
C VAL A 16 3.90 -4.48 -9.09
N SER A 17 2.67 -4.94 -8.82
CA SER A 17 1.75 -4.21 -7.98
C SER A 17 2.26 -4.12 -6.53
N ALA A 18 2.84 -5.18 -5.98
CA ALA A 18 3.44 -5.16 -4.64
C ALA A 18 4.50 -4.06 -4.53
N VAL A 19 5.43 -3.99 -5.49
CA VAL A 19 6.49 -2.97 -5.50
C VAL A 19 5.91 -1.57 -5.68
N PHE A 20 4.96 -1.39 -6.61
CA PHE A 20 4.32 -0.10 -6.84
C PHE A 20 3.60 0.42 -5.59
N PHE A 21 2.78 -0.42 -4.95
CA PHE A 21 2.05 -0.03 -3.74
C PHE A 21 2.96 0.11 -2.51
N ALA A 22 4.07 -0.62 -2.44
CA ALA A 22 5.09 -0.41 -1.42
C ALA A 22 5.75 0.97 -1.54
N MET A 23 6.14 1.38 -2.76
CA MET A 23 6.64 2.73 -3.00
C MET A 23 5.59 3.79 -2.74
N PHE A 24 4.34 3.57 -3.17
CA PHE A 24 3.24 4.49 -2.88
C PHE A 24 3.02 4.65 -1.37
N ALA A 25 3.02 3.56 -0.60
CA ALA A 25 2.85 3.59 0.84
C ALA A 25 3.99 4.34 1.55
N LEU A 26 5.24 4.17 1.07
CA LEU A 26 6.37 4.97 1.54
C LEU A 26 6.19 6.47 1.24
N LEU A 27 5.84 6.81 0.00
CA LEU A 27 5.58 8.21 -0.38
C LEU A 27 4.45 8.81 0.44
N PHE A 28 3.37 8.06 0.64
CA PHE A 28 2.22 8.49 1.42
C PHE A 28 2.56 8.67 2.91
N LEU A 29 3.41 7.81 3.47
CA LEU A 29 3.91 7.96 4.84
C LEU A 29 4.72 9.24 4.99
N LEU A 30 5.62 9.53 4.03
CA LEU A 30 6.38 10.77 4.03
C LEU A 30 5.46 11.98 3.90
N PHE A 31 4.52 11.93 2.96
CA PHE A 31 3.49 12.97 2.79
C PHE A 31 2.70 13.19 4.10
N THR A 32 2.22 12.12 4.74
CA THR A 32 1.48 12.22 6.00
C THR A 32 2.35 12.83 7.10
N LYS A 33 3.61 12.42 7.19
CA LYS A 33 4.53 12.94 8.20
C LYS A 33 4.78 14.44 8.03
N TYR A 34 5.16 14.87 6.82
CA TYR A 34 5.57 16.24 6.55
C TYR A 34 4.39 17.21 6.39
N THR A 35 3.24 16.73 5.93
CA THR A 35 2.07 17.58 5.68
C THR A 35 1.10 17.61 6.86
N LEU A 36 0.81 16.46 7.49
CA LEU A 36 -0.20 16.35 8.55
C LEU A 36 0.39 16.35 9.95
N LEU A 37 1.60 15.80 10.12
CA LEU A 37 2.18 15.49 11.43
C LEU A 37 3.38 16.36 11.82
N SER A 38 3.68 17.40 11.04
CA SER A 38 4.75 18.37 11.33
C SER A 38 4.58 19.12 12.67
N LEU A 39 3.50 18.87 13.43
CA LEU A 39 3.17 19.56 14.69
C LEU A 39 3.48 18.75 15.96
N LYS A 40 3.96 17.50 15.90
CA LYS A 40 4.14 16.70 17.13
C LYS A 40 5.33 15.72 17.07
N ASP A 41 6.55 16.24 17.20
CA ASP A 41 7.80 15.46 17.19
C ASP A 41 7.92 14.42 18.32
N ALA A 42 7.13 14.53 19.40
CA ALA A 42 7.32 13.73 20.62
C ALA A 42 6.36 12.54 20.81
N ALA A 43 5.31 12.39 19.99
CA ALA A 43 4.22 11.45 20.27
C ALA A 43 4.04 10.36 19.19
N LEU A 44 5.01 10.21 18.29
CA LEU A 44 4.88 9.38 17.11
C LEU A 44 5.80 8.18 17.12
N ILE A 45 5.26 7.06 16.63
CA ILE A 45 5.96 5.80 16.42
C ILE A 45 7.32 6.10 15.75
N PRO A 46 8.44 5.50 16.23
CA PRO A 46 9.75 5.72 15.65
C PRO A 46 9.71 5.62 14.13
N LEU A 47 10.28 6.61 13.44
CA LEU A 47 10.29 6.73 11.99
C LEU A 47 10.61 5.41 11.28
N LEU A 48 11.61 4.70 11.78
CA LEU A 48 12.06 3.44 11.22
C LEU A 48 10.96 2.36 11.30
N SER A 49 10.27 2.26 12.43
CA SER A 49 9.18 1.31 12.63
C SER A 49 7.99 1.63 11.72
N SER A 50 7.62 2.90 11.59
CA SER A 50 6.53 3.30 10.68
C SER A 50 6.90 3.07 9.21
N LEU A 51 8.14 3.29 8.83
CA LEU A 51 8.65 3.07 7.47
C LEU A 51 8.59 1.59 7.09
N LEU A 52 9.10 0.71 7.96
CA LEU A 52 9.03 -0.74 7.76
C LEU A 52 7.58 -1.22 7.69
N PHE A 53 6.73 -0.73 8.60
CA PHE A 53 5.32 -1.09 8.61
C PHE A 53 4.61 -0.66 7.32
N SER A 54 4.82 0.57 6.85
CA SER A 54 4.23 1.07 5.61
C SER A 54 4.71 0.28 4.39
N LEU A 55 6.00 -0.06 4.33
CA LEU A 55 6.57 -0.88 3.26
C LEU A 55 5.92 -2.27 3.21
N ILE A 56 5.85 -2.96 4.37
CA ILE A 56 5.26 -4.29 4.46
C ILE A 56 3.77 -4.24 4.11
N LEU A 57 3.04 -3.25 4.62
CA LEU A 57 1.62 -3.10 4.36
C LEU A 57 1.36 -2.85 2.87
N GLY A 58 2.14 -1.97 2.23
CA GLY A 58 2.07 -1.70 0.80
C GLY A 58 2.41 -2.93 -0.06
N LEU A 59 3.42 -3.72 0.33
CA LEU A 59 3.76 -4.98 -0.32
C LEU A 59 2.60 -5.98 -0.24
N VAL A 60 2.03 -6.20 0.95
CA VAL A 60 0.96 -7.17 1.19
C VAL A 60 -0.31 -6.77 0.44
N LEU A 61 -0.73 -5.50 0.58
CA LEU A 61 -1.89 -4.96 -0.13
C LEU A 61 -1.68 -5.04 -1.65
N GLY A 62 -0.55 -4.55 -2.15
CA GLY A 62 -0.22 -4.61 -3.57
C GLY A 62 -0.17 -6.03 -4.12
N ALA A 63 0.39 -6.99 -3.39
CA ALA A 63 0.44 -8.39 -3.81
C ALA A 63 -0.96 -9.04 -3.84
N LEU A 64 -1.79 -8.75 -2.84
CA LEU A 64 -3.12 -9.34 -2.68
C LEU A 64 -4.09 -8.84 -3.77
N PHE A 65 -4.04 -7.54 -4.07
CA PHE A 65 -4.95 -6.91 -5.02
C PHE A 65 -4.37 -6.74 -6.43
N GLY A 66 -3.07 -7.00 -6.63
CA GLY A 66 -2.38 -6.88 -7.91
C GLY A 66 -3.03 -7.65 -9.05
N LYS A 67 -3.43 -8.89 -8.78
CA LYS A 67 -4.14 -9.74 -9.76
C LYS A 67 -5.54 -9.21 -10.10
N ALA A 68 -6.18 -8.50 -9.18
CA ALA A 68 -7.48 -7.87 -9.41
C ALA A 68 -7.32 -6.57 -10.21
N LEU A 69 -6.25 -5.82 -9.95
CA LEU A 69 -5.91 -4.56 -10.64
C LEU A 69 -5.35 -4.77 -12.05
N SER A 70 -4.75 -5.93 -12.36
CA SER A 70 -4.21 -6.23 -13.70
C SER A 70 -5.24 -6.75 -14.70
N LYS A 71 -6.47 -7.07 -14.27
CA LYS A 71 -7.54 -7.53 -15.17
C LYS A 71 -8.15 -6.36 -15.93
N LYS A 72 -8.44 -6.54 -17.23
CA LYS A 72 -9.17 -5.54 -18.04
C LYS A 72 -10.54 -5.26 -17.42
N GLY A 73 -10.83 -4.00 -17.10
CA GLY A 73 -12.01 -3.61 -16.33
C GLY A 73 -12.35 -2.13 -16.50
N SER A 74 -13.50 -1.73 -15.95
CA SER A 74 -13.95 -0.34 -15.97
C SER A 74 -13.14 0.52 -14.99
N TRP A 75 -12.94 1.78 -15.34
CA TRP A 75 -12.31 2.84 -14.55
C TRP A 75 -12.77 2.85 -13.08
N LEU A 76 -14.09 2.78 -12.88
CA LEU A 76 -14.75 2.75 -11.57
C LEU A 76 -14.36 1.53 -10.71
N ARG A 77 -14.08 0.39 -11.34
CA ARG A 77 -13.74 -0.84 -10.63
C ARG A 77 -12.35 -0.77 -10.00
N PHE A 78 -11.39 -0.14 -10.67
CA PHE A 78 -10.04 0.03 -10.09
C PHE A 78 -10.04 1.08 -8.99
N PHE A 79 -10.82 2.14 -9.16
CA PHE A 79 -11.02 3.14 -8.13
C PHE A 79 -11.66 2.52 -6.88
N SER A 80 -12.69 1.67 -7.03
CA SER A 80 -13.31 0.99 -5.89
C SER A 80 -12.37 -0.01 -5.21
N TRP A 81 -11.52 -0.72 -5.96
CA TRP A 81 -10.47 -1.57 -5.38
C TRP A 81 -9.44 -0.74 -4.60
N GLY A 82 -9.02 0.41 -5.11
CA GLY A 82 -8.13 1.34 -4.40
C GLY A 82 -8.79 1.93 -3.15
N LEU A 83 -10.09 2.22 -3.19
CA LEU A 83 -10.86 2.65 -2.03
C LEU A 83 -10.95 1.55 -0.97
N LEU A 84 -11.19 0.30 -1.39
CA LEU A 84 -11.24 -0.85 -0.49
C LEU A 84 -9.89 -1.07 0.20
N MET A 85 -8.79 -0.90 -0.54
CA MET A 85 -7.42 -0.98 -0.02
C MET A 85 -7.14 0.10 1.03
N ALA A 86 -7.52 1.35 0.75
CA ALA A 86 -7.39 2.43 1.71
C ALA A 86 -8.22 2.19 2.98
N CYS A 87 -9.43 1.67 2.83
CA CYS A 87 -10.29 1.31 3.95
C CYS A 87 -9.66 0.20 4.80
N LEU A 88 -9.13 -0.84 4.17
CA LEU A 88 -8.42 -1.93 4.85
C LEU A 88 -7.18 -1.43 5.58
N ALA A 89 -6.41 -0.53 4.96
CA ALA A 89 -5.24 0.09 5.57
C ALA A 89 -5.61 0.93 6.79
N LEU A 90 -6.72 1.69 6.75
CA LEU A 90 -7.22 2.46 7.90
C LEU A 90 -7.64 1.57 9.07
N ILE A 91 -8.32 0.45 8.80
CA ILE A 91 -8.72 -0.51 9.82
C ILE A 91 -7.48 -1.14 10.48
N ILE A 92 -6.49 -1.54 9.67
CA ILE A 92 -5.25 -2.11 10.21
C ILE A 92 -4.50 -1.06 11.04
N LEU A 93 -4.42 0.19 10.57
CA LEU A 93 -3.78 1.28 11.29
C LEU A 93 -4.50 1.60 12.61
N SER A 94 -5.83 1.64 12.62
CA SER A 94 -6.60 1.87 13.85
C SER A 94 -6.39 0.75 14.87
N CYS A 95 -6.32 -0.51 14.42
CA CYS A 95 -5.97 -1.65 15.26
C CYS A 95 -4.56 -1.53 15.85
N VAL A 96 -3.57 -1.10 15.08
CA VAL A 96 -2.19 -0.90 15.58
C VAL A 96 -2.13 0.21 16.63
N VAL A 97 -2.82 1.34 16.39
CA VAL A 97 -2.89 2.45 17.35
C VAL A 97 -3.58 2.01 18.64
N PHE A 98 -4.69 1.29 18.52
CA PHE A 98 -5.43 0.78 19.67
C PHE A 98 -4.63 -0.28 20.46
N ALA A 99 -3.94 -1.20 19.77
CA ALA A 99 -3.06 -2.17 20.43
C ALA A 99 -1.90 -1.49 21.16
N ASN A 100 -1.28 -0.47 20.55
CA ASN A 100 -0.21 0.31 21.19
C ASN A 100 -0.73 1.04 22.44
N PHE A 101 -1.93 1.61 22.37
CA PHE A 101 -2.59 2.21 23.54
C PHE A 101 -2.78 1.20 24.68
N LEU A 102 -3.29 -0.01 24.40
CA LEU A 102 -3.49 -1.06 25.41
C LEU A 102 -2.18 -1.58 26.02
N LEU A 103 -1.09 -1.58 25.26
CA LEU A 103 0.22 -2.05 25.73
C LEU A 103 1.01 -0.99 26.52
N THR A 104 0.61 0.28 26.45
CA THR A 104 1.29 1.38 27.13
C THR A 104 0.87 1.43 28.61
N PRO A 105 1.78 1.40 29.59
CA PRO A 105 1.43 1.29 31.01
C PRO A 105 0.56 2.43 31.55
N SER A 106 0.59 3.62 30.92
CA SER A 106 -0.28 4.75 31.29
C SER A 106 -1.77 4.52 30.98
N SER A 107 -2.11 3.57 30.11
CA SER A 107 -3.51 3.25 29.79
C SER A 107 -4.17 2.32 30.81
N GLN A 108 -3.40 1.70 31.72
CA GLN A 108 -3.93 0.88 32.82
C GLN A 108 -4.82 1.69 33.79
N GLN A 109 -4.71 3.03 33.78
CA GLN A 109 -5.61 3.91 34.53
C GLN A 109 -7.00 4.02 33.88
N PHE A 110 -7.12 3.72 32.58
CA PHE A 110 -8.38 3.60 31.87
C PHE A 110 -8.85 2.14 31.92
N HIS A 111 -9.31 1.70 33.11
CA HIS A 111 -10.10 0.48 33.22
C HIS A 111 -11.47 0.73 32.57
N PHE A 112 -11.56 0.43 31.28
CA PHE A 112 -12.84 0.36 30.59
C PHE A 112 -13.67 -0.75 31.23
N GLN A 113 -14.76 -0.35 31.85
CA GLN A 113 -15.55 -1.20 32.74
C GLN A 113 -16.46 -2.15 31.96
N HIS A 114 -16.80 -1.81 30.71
CA HIS A 114 -17.57 -2.66 29.81
C HIS A 114 -16.87 -2.86 28.47
N TRP A 115 -17.08 -4.02 27.84
CA TRP A 115 -16.55 -4.35 26.51
C TRP A 115 -16.99 -3.35 25.42
N GLN A 116 -18.13 -2.69 25.63
CA GLN A 116 -18.67 -1.66 24.75
C GLN A 116 -17.81 -0.39 24.72
N ASP A 117 -17.18 -0.03 25.84
CA ASP A 117 -16.34 1.17 25.93
C ASP A 117 -15.09 1.01 25.04
N TYR A 118 -14.56 -0.20 24.94
CA TYR A 118 -13.47 -0.53 24.02
C TYR A 118 -13.87 -0.35 22.55
N LEU A 119 -15.10 -0.75 22.17
CA LEU A 119 -15.61 -0.54 20.81
C LEU A 119 -15.84 0.94 20.50
N ILE A 120 -16.38 1.70 21.45
CA ILE A 120 -16.62 3.14 21.28
C ILE A 120 -15.29 3.87 21.14
N PHE A 121 -14.31 3.54 21.97
CA PHE A 121 -12.97 4.14 21.90
C PHE A 121 -12.24 3.76 20.60
N TRP A 122 -12.29 2.49 20.20
CA TRP A 122 -11.75 2.04 18.92
C TRP A 122 -12.45 2.74 17.74
N GLY A 123 -13.78 2.89 17.80
CA GLY A 123 -14.56 3.63 16.82
C GLY A 123 -14.15 5.10 16.74
N ALA A 124 -13.92 5.77 17.87
CA ALA A 124 -13.43 7.14 17.91
C ALA A 124 -12.04 7.28 17.28
N ILE A 125 -11.12 6.34 17.55
CA ILE A 125 -9.81 6.28 16.90
C ILE A 125 -9.97 6.11 15.39
N LEU A 126 -10.82 5.18 14.95
CA LEU A 126 -11.06 4.92 13.54
C LEU A 126 -11.65 6.14 12.83
N VAL A 127 -12.65 6.79 13.40
CA VAL A 127 -13.26 8.01 12.82
C VAL A 127 -12.25 9.14 12.75
N THR A 128 -11.46 9.33 13.81
CA THR A 128 -10.40 10.36 13.83
C THR A 128 -9.35 10.10 12.75
N LEU A 129 -8.90 8.85 12.60
CA LEU A 129 -7.95 8.44 11.56
C LEU A 129 -8.55 8.58 10.16
N ALA A 130 -9.82 8.23 9.98
CA ALA A 130 -10.52 8.36 8.70
C ALA A 130 -10.67 9.82 8.28
N LEU A 131 -10.97 10.73 9.22
CA LEU A 131 -11.10 12.16 8.93
C LEU A 131 -9.75 12.83 8.67
N THR A 132 -8.71 12.46 9.44
CA THR A 132 -7.38 13.08 9.33
C THR A 132 -6.59 12.50 8.15
N ILE A 133 -6.32 11.20 8.19
CA ILE A 133 -5.49 10.50 7.19
C ILE A 133 -6.36 9.98 6.05
N GLY A 134 -7.54 9.45 6.36
CA GLY A 134 -8.42 8.83 5.36
C GLY A 134 -8.87 9.79 4.26
N THR A 135 -9.18 11.05 4.60
CA THR A 135 -9.53 12.10 3.62
C THR A 135 -8.51 12.24 2.50
N TRP A 136 -7.22 12.03 2.78
CA TRP A 136 -6.16 12.05 1.79
C TRP A 136 -5.88 10.66 1.22
N LEU A 137 -5.85 9.63 2.06
CA LEU A 137 -5.50 8.27 1.68
C LEU A 137 -6.52 7.67 0.70
N LEU A 138 -7.82 7.87 0.93
CA LEU A 138 -8.91 7.34 0.10
C LEU A 138 -8.80 7.79 -1.36
N PRO A 139 -8.78 9.11 -1.69
CA PRO A 139 -8.65 9.56 -3.06
C PRO A 139 -7.27 9.21 -3.65
N LEU A 140 -6.17 9.40 -2.90
CA LEU A 140 -4.82 9.13 -3.43
C LEU A 140 -4.62 7.65 -3.78
N THR A 141 -5.10 6.73 -2.94
CA THR A 141 -5.01 5.28 -3.22
C THR A 141 -5.90 4.88 -4.39
N GLY A 142 -7.09 5.48 -4.50
CA GLY A 142 -7.98 5.30 -5.66
C GLY A 142 -7.33 5.77 -6.97
N LEU A 143 -6.68 6.93 -6.96
CA LEU A 143 -5.92 7.44 -8.11
C LEU A 143 -4.69 6.58 -8.41
N ALA A 144 -3.96 6.12 -7.40
CA ALA A 144 -2.79 5.27 -7.58
C ALA A 144 -3.16 3.92 -8.22
N ALA A 145 -4.24 3.29 -7.75
CA ALA A 145 -4.78 2.06 -8.33
C ALA A 145 -5.19 2.24 -9.80
N LEU A 146 -5.76 3.40 -10.11
CA LEU A 146 -6.13 3.74 -11.46
C LEU A 146 -4.92 3.97 -12.38
N TYR A 147 -3.96 4.76 -11.90
CA TYR A 147 -2.72 5.05 -12.62
C TYR A 147 -1.94 3.76 -12.92
N PHE A 148 -1.91 2.84 -11.94
CA PHE A 148 -1.29 1.53 -12.10
C PHE A 148 -1.88 0.76 -13.29
N ASN A 149 -3.20 0.65 -13.39
CA ASN A 149 -3.84 -0.10 -14.48
C ASN A 149 -3.71 0.60 -15.84
N LYS A 150 -3.91 1.92 -15.89
CA LYS A 150 -4.04 2.65 -17.17
C LYS A 150 -2.70 3.03 -17.80
N HIS A 151 -1.66 3.25 -17.01
CA HIS A 151 -0.38 3.78 -17.50
C HIS A 151 0.79 2.87 -17.17
N PHE A 152 0.90 2.45 -15.90
CA PHE A 152 2.06 1.69 -15.44
C PHE A 152 2.11 0.26 -15.97
N TRP A 153 1.01 -0.48 -15.86
CA TRP A 153 0.89 -1.87 -16.32
C TRP A 153 1.08 -2.05 -17.85
N PRO A 154 0.39 -1.30 -18.73
CA PRO A 154 0.60 -1.43 -20.17
C PRO A 154 1.99 -0.94 -20.61
N GLY A 155 2.54 0.09 -19.95
CA GLY A 155 3.90 0.54 -20.22
C GLY A 155 4.95 -0.53 -19.89
N LEU A 156 4.76 -1.25 -18.78
CA LEU A 156 5.66 -2.34 -18.39
C LEU A 156 5.59 -3.52 -19.37
N ILE A 157 4.39 -3.89 -19.82
CA ILE A 157 4.20 -4.94 -20.85
C ILE A 157 4.88 -4.54 -22.16
N ALA A 158 4.71 -3.30 -22.61
CA ALA A 158 5.33 -2.83 -23.86
C ALA A 158 6.87 -2.87 -23.82
N VAL A 159 7.46 -2.56 -22.66
CA VAL A 159 8.92 -2.67 -22.46
C VAL A 159 9.37 -4.15 -22.43
N GLU A 160 8.58 -5.04 -21.83
CA GLU A 160 8.85 -6.48 -21.84
C GLU A 160 8.79 -7.06 -23.26
N GLU A 161 7.79 -6.68 -24.06
CA GLU A 161 7.67 -7.08 -25.47
C GLU A 161 8.86 -6.59 -26.32
N GLN A 162 9.31 -5.34 -26.11
CA GLN A 162 10.50 -4.81 -26.79
C GLN A 162 11.78 -5.55 -26.40
N ASN A 163 11.95 -5.88 -25.12
CA ASN A 163 13.12 -6.62 -24.65
C ASN A 163 13.15 -8.07 -25.18
N GLN A 164 11.99 -8.70 -25.33
CA GLN A 164 11.88 -10.03 -25.94
C GLN A 164 12.18 -9.98 -27.44
N GLN A 165 11.64 -9.01 -28.19
CA GLN A 165 11.95 -8.86 -29.62
C GLN A 165 13.43 -8.57 -29.89
N LYS A 166 14.07 -7.77 -29.02
CA LYS A 166 15.49 -7.43 -29.16
C LYS A 166 16.42 -8.60 -28.83
N GLY A 167 16.00 -9.52 -27.95
CA GLY A 167 16.73 -10.74 -27.63
C GLY A 167 16.60 -11.86 -28.67
N ASP A 168 15.50 -11.88 -29.45
CA ASP A 168 15.24 -12.91 -30.48
C ASP A 168 15.82 -12.51 -31.87
N GLY A 169 16.02 -11.21 -32.11
CA GLY A 169 16.61 -10.69 -33.34
C GLY A 169 18.13 -10.88 -33.47
N ASP A 170 18.84 -11.21 -32.38
CA ASP A 170 20.30 -11.41 -32.38
C ASP A 170 20.71 -12.86 -32.73
N THR A 171 19.75 -13.79 -32.75
CA THR A 171 19.98 -15.21 -33.09
C THR A 171 19.56 -15.59 -34.51
N SER A 172 19.04 -14.66 -35.32
CA SER A 172 18.65 -14.90 -36.72
C SER A 172 19.65 -14.38 -37.76
N HIS A 173 20.81 -13.90 -37.31
CA HIS A 173 21.91 -13.43 -38.16
C HIS A 173 23.24 -14.15 -37.84
N GLU A 174 23.22 -15.47 -37.77
CA GLU A 174 24.42 -16.32 -37.92
C GLU A 174 24.16 -17.45 -38.91
#